data_AF-A0A222EVP1-F1
#
_entry.id   AF-A0A222EVP1-F1
#
_cell.length_a   1.000
_cell.length_b   1.000
_cell.length_c   1.000
_cell.angle_alpha   90.00
_cell.angle_beta   90.00
_cell.angle_gamma   90.00
#
_symmetry.space_group_name_H-M   'P 1'
#
loop_
_entity.id
_entity.type
_entity.pdbx_description
1 polymer ?
#
loop_
_entity_poly.entity_id
_entity_poly.type
_entity_poly.pdbx_seq_one_letter_code
_entity_poly.pdbx_strand_id
1 'polypeptide(L)' 'MTSSPDEKIMKPYLRKLLREHRALNRLIDTTKAVGASEDIKAMKRLRLRLKDKIVALQRHYYGRSLAG' A
#
# COMPACT_ATOMS: atom_id res chain seq x y z
N MET A 1 7.96 3.80 -26.76
CA MET A 1 7.17 3.77 -25.52
C MET A 1 7.65 4.89 -24.61
N THR A 2 7.03 6.07 -24.69
CA THR A 2 7.40 7.22 -23.86
C THR A 2 6.72 7.09 -22.50
N SER A 3 7.46 6.67 -21.48
CA SER A 3 6.98 6.72 -20.10
C SER A 3 6.62 8.16 -19.75
N SER A 4 5.36 8.42 -19.41
CA SER A 4 4.90 9.72 -18.94
C SER A 4 5.79 10.18 -17.76
N PRO A 5 6.15 11.48 -17.64
CA PRO A 5 6.84 12.02 -16.47
C PRO A 5 6.23 11.55 -15.13
N ASP A 6 4.90 11.39 -15.09
CA ASP A 6 4.16 10.90 -13.93
C ASP A 6 4.53 9.45 -13.56
N GLU A 7 4.84 8.61 -14.54
CA GLU A 7 5.20 7.21 -14.35
C GLU A 7 6.54 7.07 -13.62
N LYS A 8 7.49 7.99 -13.88
CA LYS A 8 8.79 8.03 -13.21
C LYS A 8 8.69 8.42 -11.74
N ILE A 9 7.70 9.24 -11.37
CA ILE A 9 7.45 9.65 -9.98
C ILE A 9 6.62 8.59 -9.24
N MET A 10 5.63 8.00 -9.92
CA MET A 10 4.70 7.06 -9.28
C MET A 10 5.25 5.66 -9.07
N LYS A 11 6.16 5.16 -9.92
CA LYS A 11 6.81 3.87 -9.68
C LYS A 11 7.56 3.83 -8.33
N PRO A 12 8.41 4.82 -7.99
CA PRO A 12 9.02 4.93 -6.67
C PRO A 12 7.98 5.08 -5.55
N TYR A 13 6.94 5.89 -5.75
CA TYR A 13 5.91 6.11 -4.73
C TYR A 13 5.10 4.85 -4.42
N LEU A 14 4.66 4.12 -5.45
CA LEU A 14 3.97 2.84 -5.30
C LEU A 14 4.86 1.80 -4.60
N ARG A 15 6.15 1.75 -4.93
CA ARG A 15 7.13 0.88 -4.23
C ARG A 15 7.25 1.23 -2.75
N LYS A 16 7.26 2.53 -2.41
CA LYS A 16 7.27 2.99 -1.02
C LYS A 16 6.03 2.52 -0.27
N LEU A 17 4.83 2.73 -0.84
CA LEU A 17 3.57 2.29 -0.23
C LEU A 17 3.51 0.76 -0.04
N LEU A 18 3.99 -0.02 -1.02
CA LEU A 18 4.07 -1.47 -0.91
C LEU A 18 5.04 -1.92 0.19
N ARG A 19 6.17 -1.23 0.37
CA ARG A 19 7.12 -1.51 1.46
C ARG A 19 6.50 -1.23 2.82
N GLU A 20 5.84 -0.09 2.98
CA GLU A 20 5.13 0.29 4.20
C GLU A 20 4.02 -0.71 4.54
N HIS A 21 3.23 -1.12 3.54
CA HIS A 21 2.19 -2.13 3.72
C HIS A 21 2.77 -3.48 4.20
N ARG A 22 3.90 -3.92 3.63
CA ARG A 22 4.58 -5.16 4.07
C ARG A 22 5.19 -5.03 5.47
N ALA A 23 5.75 -3.88 5.81
CA ALA A 23 6.28 -3.62 7.15
C ALA A 23 5.16 -3.70 8.19
N LEU A 24 4.01 -3.10 7.90
CA LEU A 24 2.85 -3.12 8.77
C LEU A 24 2.23 -4.51 8.92
N ASN A 25 2.19 -5.31 7.85
CA ASN A 25 1.81 -6.72 7.94
C ASN A 25 2.72 -7.48 8.90
N ARG A 26 4.04 -7.37 8.71
CA ARG A 26 5.00 -8.03 9.60
C ARG A 26 4.83 -7.60 11.04
N LEU A 27 4.64 -6.31 11.29
CA LEU A 27 4.43 -5.79 12.64
C LEU A 27 3.17 -6.38 13.28
N ILE A 28 2.05 -6.46 12.54
CA ILE A 28 0.81 -7.09 13.01
C ILE A 28 1.06 -8.57 13.34
N ASP A 29 1.74 -9.30 12.46
CA ASP A 29 1.98 -10.74 12.62
C ASP A 29 2.92 -11.04 13.81
N THR A 30 3.86 -10.14 14.10
CA THR A 30 4.82 -10.28 15.21
C THR A 30 4.32 -9.72 16.54
N THR A 31 3.27 -8.91 16.54
CA THR A 31 2.73 -8.32 17.77
C THR A 31 1.94 -9.38 18.55
N LYS A 32 2.57 -9.96 19.57
CA LYS A 32 1.99 -11.01 20.45
C LYS A 32 1.74 -10.56 21.89
N ALA A 33 1.94 -9.28 22.19
CA ALA A 33 1.84 -8.77 23.56
C ALA A 33 0.39 -8.79 24.07
N VAL A 34 0.20 -9.31 25.28
CA VAL A 34 -1.06 -9.26 26.03
C VAL A 34 -1.35 -7.79 26.34
N GLY A 35 -2.41 -7.23 25.74
CA GLY A 35 -2.77 -5.81 25.84
C GLY A 35 -2.64 -5.01 24.53
N ALA A 36 -1.93 -5.51 23.53
CA ALA A 36 -1.75 -4.83 22.24
C ALA A 36 -3.00 -4.88 21.31
N SER A 37 -4.18 -5.23 21.82
CA SER A 37 -5.37 -5.38 20.98
C SER A 37 -5.80 -4.08 20.32
N GLU A 38 -5.64 -2.94 20.99
CA GLU A 38 -5.98 -1.63 20.41
C GLU A 38 -4.97 -1.19 19.35
N ASP A 39 -3.68 -1.42 19.62
CA ASP A 39 -2.60 -1.17 18.67
C ASP A 39 -2.74 -2.01 17.41
N ILE A 40 -3.03 -3.31 17.56
CA ILE A 40 -3.30 -4.19 16.41
C ILE A 40 -4.51 -3.69 15.61
N LYS A 41 -5.57 -3.21 16.28
CA LYS A 41 -6.73 -2.60 15.59
C LYS A 41 -6.30 -1.34 14.83
N ALA A 42 -5.49 -0.46 15.42
CA ALA A 42 -4.97 0.73 14.76
C ALA A 42 -4.09 0.39 13.56
N MET A 43 -3.19 -0.59 13.70
CA MET A 43 -2.33 -1.08 12.62
C MET A 43 -3.16 -1.69 11.48
N LYS A 44 -4.20 -2.49 11.78
CA LYS A 44 -5.11 -3.03 10.76
C LYS A 44 -5.84 -1.93 9.98
N ARG A 45 -6.28 -0.87 10.66
CA ARG A 45 -6.90 0.31 10.01
C ARG A 45 -5.92 1.05 9.10
N LEU A 46 -4.69 1.25 9.56
CA LEU A 46 -3.64 1.87 8.76
C LEU A 46 -3.30 1.02 7.53
N ARG A 47 -3.23 -0.30 7.68
CA ARG A 47 -2.99 -1.24 6.58
C ARG A 47 -4.08 -1.14 5.52
N LEU A 48 -5.34 -1.09 5.94
CA LEU A 48 -6.47 -0.96 5.03
C LEU A 48 -6.36 0.32 4.20
N ARG A 49 -6.09 1.47 4.84
CA ARG A 49 -5.87 2.75 4.15
C ARG A 49 -4.72 2.71 3.16
N LEU A 50 -3.62 2.02 3.51
CA LEU A 50 -2.49 1.82 2.58
C LEU A 50 -2.89 0.95 1.38
N LYS A 51 -3.65 -0.13 1.60
CA LYS A 51 -4.17 -0.99 0.53
C LYS A 51 -5.05 -0.19 -0.43
N ASP A 52 -5.95 0.63 0.09
CA ASP A 52 -6.87 1.43 -0.73
C ASP A 52 -6.12 2.46 -1.56
N LYS A 53 -5.10 3.13 -1.00
CA LYS A 53 -4.21 4.02 -1.75
C LYS A 53 -3.45 3.30 -2.86
N ILE A 54 -2.90 2.11 -2.58
CA ILE A 54 -2.21 1.28 -3.57
C ILE A 54 -3.16 0.92 -4.72
N VAL A 55 -4.37 0.45 -4.40
CA VAL A 55 -5.38 0.07 -5.40
C VAL A 55 -5.83 1.28 -6.21
N ALA A 56 -6.04 2.44 -5.58
CA ALA A 56 -6.41 3.67 -6.28
C ALA A 56 -5.32 4.09 -7.28
N LEU A 57 -4.05 4.06 -6.87
CA LEU A 57 -2.92 4.34 -7.75
C LEU A 57 -2.81 3.30 -8.87
N GLN A 58 -2.93 2.02 -8.54
CA GLN A 58 -2.89 0.96 -9.55
C GLN A 58 -4.01 1.08 -10.57
N ARG A 59 -5.24 1.41 -10.13
CA ARG A 59 -6.37 1.65 -11.04
C ARG A 59 -6.15 2.89 -11.91
N HIS A 60 -5.63 3.97 -11.34
CA HIS A 60 -5.36 5.19 -12.10
C HIS A 60 -4.35 4.95 -13.25
N TYR A 61 -3.32 4.14 -13.01
CA TYR A 61 -2.26 3.90 -14.00
C TYR A 61 -2.43 2.65 -14.86
N TYR A 62 -2.82 1.52 -14.26
CA TYR A 62 -3.00 0.24 -14.96
C TYR A 62 -4.44 -0.01 -15.41
N GLY A 63 -5.43 0.65 -14.80
CA GLY A 63 -6.82 0.56 -15.22
C GLY A 63 -7.11 1.21 -16.58
N ARG A 64 -6.20 2.07 -17.09
CA ARG A 64 -6.26 2.57 -18.47
C ARG A 64 -5.73 1.56 -19.50
N SER A 65 -5.01 0.52 -19.07
CA SER A 65 -4.37 -0.46 -19.96
C SER A 65 -5.06 -1.83 -19.98
N LEU A 66 -6.14 -2.02 -19.20
CA LEU A 66 -6.93 -3.27 -19.17
C LEU A 66 -8.36 -3.09 -19.73
N ALA A 67 -8.62 -1.96 -20.40
CA ALA A 67 -9.83 -1.70 -21.17
C ALA A 67 -9.48 -1.50 -22.66
N GLY A 68 -8.65 -2.40 -23.19
CA GLY A 68 -8.31 -2.50 -24.61
C GLY A 68 -8.39 -3.95 -25.04
#